data_AF-A0A928YEY9-F1
#
_entry.id   AF-A0A928YEY9-F1
#
_cell.length_a   1.000
_cell.length_b   1.000
_cell.length_c   1.000
_cell.angle_alpha   90.00
_cell.angle_beta   90.00
_cell.angle_gamma   90.00
#
_symmetry.space_group_name_H-M   'P 1'
#
loop_
_entity.id
_entity.type
_entity.pdbx_description
1 polymer ?
#
loop_
_entity_poly.entity_id
_entity_poly.type
_entity_poly.pdbx_seq_one_letter_code
_entity_poly.pdbx_strand_id
1 'polypeptide(L)'
;MREYYRKIHKHEKLIATKQKPCFCPKCKSTHVNFTLHECRYRLFHVIIDSLVHTIESFLGRWKCSLCKKTFTSYPEYALLTSGT
;
A
#
# COMPACT_ATOMS: atom_id res chain seq x y z
N MET A 1 8.58 -15.48 10.06
CA MET A 1 9.65 -14.77 9.30
C MET A 1 9.58 -14.83 7.75
N ARG A 2 9.85 -15.96 7.06
CA ARG A 2 9.99 -16.01 5.58
C ARG A 2 8.78 -15.50 4.77
N GLU A 3 7.57 -15.81 5.21
CA GLU A 3 6.35 -15.37 4.53
C GLU A 3 6.18 -13.85 4.55
N TYR A 4 6.59 -13.22 5.65
CA TYR A 4 6.48 -11.79 5.83
C TYR A 4 7.33 -11.02 4.81
N TYR A 5 8.60 -11.43 4.65
CA TYR A 5 9.49 -10.86 3.63
C TYR A 5 8.95 -11.04 2.21
N ARG A 6 8.23 -12.14 1.93
CA ARG A 6 7.55 -12.30 0.64
C ARG A 6 6.46 -11.25 0.43
N LYS A 7 5.70 -10.88 1.47
CA LYS A 7 4.67 -9.83 1.39
C LYS A 7 5.29 -8.46 1.08
N ILE A 8 6.38 -8.11 1.75
CA ILE A 8 7.14 -6.88 1.48
C ILE A 8 7.62 -6.87 0.02
N HIS A 9 8.33 -7.91 -0.40
CA HIS A 9 8.88 -8.00 -1.75
C HIS A 9 7.78 -7.96 -2.83
N LYS A 10 6.64 -8.61 -2.58
CA LYS A 10 5.47 -8.55 -3.47
C LYS A 10 5.00 -7.10 -3.60
N HIS A 11 4.78 -6.40 -2.48
CA HIS A 11 4.35 -5.00 -2.49
C HIS A 11 5.32 -4.08 -3.24
N GLU A 12 6.63 -4.20 -2.96
CA GLU A 12 7.67 -3.44 -3.65
C GLU A 12 7.61 -3.64 -5.17
N LYS A 13 7.44 -4.88 -5.61
CA LYS A 13 7.24 -5.20 -7.03
C LYS A 13 5.97 -4.55 -7.61
N LEU A 14 4.88 -4.49 -6.85
CA LEU A 14 3.64 -3.82 -7.29
C LEU A 14 3.85 -2.31 -7.49
N ILE A 15 4.57 -1.67 -6.58
CA ILE A 15 4.90 -0.25 -6.69
C ILE A 15 5.84 0.00 -7.87
N ALA A 16 6.92 -0.79 -7.99
CA ALA A 16 7.91 -0.67 -9.06
C ALA A 16 7.28 -0.87 -10.46
N THR A 17 6.37 -1.84 -10.59
CA THR A 17 5.65 -2.10 -11.85
C THR A 17 4.44 -1.18 -12.06
N LYS A 18 4.17 -0.24 -11.14
CA LYS A 18 3.01 0.65 -11.14
C LYS A 18 1.69 -0.12 -11.34
N GLN A 19 1.57 -1.29 -10.71
CA GLN A 19 0.32 -2.06 -10.75
C GLN A 19 -0.79 -1.25 -10.08
N LYS A 20 -1.81 -0.90 -10.88
CA LYS A 20 -2.93 -0.07 -10.44
C LYS A 20 -3.84 -0.80 -9.44
N PRO A 21 -4.44 -0.09 -8.47
CA PRO A 21 -5.51 -0.62 -7.63
C PRO A 21 -6.71 -1.06 -8.47
N CYS A 22 -7.51 -1.97 -7.93
CA CYS A 22 -8.76 -2.42 -8.55
C CYS A 22 -9.99 -1.63 -8.10
N PHE A 23 -9.85 -0.73 -7.11
CA PHE A 23 -10.98 -0.06 -6.47
C PHE A 23 -10.60 1.32 -5.93
N CYS A 24 -11.51 2.29 -6.00
CA CYS A 24 -11.33 3.61 -5.40
C CYS A 24 -12.05 3.68 -4.05
N PRO A 25 -11.35 3.86 -2.92
CA PRO A 25 -12.00 3.99 -1.60
C PRO A 25 -12.80 5.28 -1.43
N LYS A 26 -12.64 6.27 -2.33
CA LYS A 26 -13.32 7.56 -2.23
C LYS A 26 -14.67 7.60 -2.95
N CYS A 27 -14.81 6.94 -4.09
CA CYS A 27 -16.07 6.87 -4.85
C CYS A 27 -16.64 5.46 -4.98
N LYS A 28 -15.96 4.47 -4.38
CA LYS A 28 -16.36 3.06 -4.34
C LYS A 28 -16.53 2.38 -5.71
N SER A 29 -15.94 2.95 -6.77
CA SER A 29 -16.00 2.36 -8.10
C SER A 29 -14.80 1.43 -8.36
N THR A 30 -15.09 0.31 -9.01
CA THR A 30 -14.12 -0.67 -9.53
C THR A 30 -13.79 -0.45 -11.01
N HIS A 31 -14.68 0.20 -11.75
CA HIS A 31 -14.53 0.49 -13.19
C HIS A 31 -13.90 1.86 -13.42
N VAL A 32 -12.69 2.06 -12.88
CA VAL A 32 -11.97 3.34 -13.01
C VAL A 32 -10.50 3.10 -13.37
N ASN A 33 -9.91 4.09 -14.04
CA ASN A 33 -8.47 4.13 -14.22
C ASN A 33 -7.81 4.88 -13.06
N PHE A 34 -6.58 4.51 -12.76
CA PHE A 34 -5.76 5.16 -11.75
C PHE A 34 -4.45 5.58 -12.36
N THR A 35 -3.98 6.77 -11.99
CA THR A 35 -2.62 7.20 -12.25
C THR A 35 -1.85 7.24 -10.94
N LEU A 36 -0.58 6.83 -10.98
CA LEU A 36 0.31 6.99 -9.84
C LEU A 36 0.58 8.49 -9.69
N HIS A 37 0.05 9.07 -8.61
CA HIS A 37 0.21 10.49 -8.30
C HIS A 37 1.56 10.78 -7.64
N GLU A 38 1.97 9.90 -6.73
CA GLU A 38 3.17 10.07 -5.93
C GLU A 38 3.65 8.70 -5.42
N CYS A 39 4.96 8.52 -5.28
CA CYS A 39 5.57 7.39 -4.61
C CYS A 39 6.37 7.92 -3.41
N ARG A 40 6.05 7.46 -2.20
CA ARG A 40 6.67 7.95 -0.96
C ARG A 40 7.48 6.86 -0.29
N TYR A 41 8.75 7.13 -0.04
CA TYR A 41 9.56 6.31 0.87
C TYR A 41 9.04 6.43 2.32
N ARG A 42 8.98 5.31 3.03
CA ARG A 42 8.54 5.20 4.42
C ARG A 42 9.31 4.11 5.17
N LEU A 43 9.48 4.35 6.46
CA LEU A 43 9.84 3.33 7.45
C LEU A 43 8.55 2.81 8.09
N PHE A 44 8.33 1.51 8.05
CA PHE A 44 7.22 0.84 8.72
C PHE A 44 7.72 0.11 9.96
N HIS A 45 7.02 0.30 11.08
CA HIS A 45 7.18 -0.52 12.27
C HIS A 45 6.17 -1.65 12.22
N VAL A 46 6.65 -2.88 12.32
CA VAL A 46 5.83 -4.07 12.14
C VAL A 46 6.13 -5.07 13.24
N ILE A 47 5.13 -5.82 13.68
CA ILE A 47 5.29 -6.81 14.73
C ILE A 47 5.44 -8.19 14.08
N ILE A 48 6.60 -8.83 14.27
CA ILE A 48 6.88 -10.18 13.80
C ILE A 48 7.42 -10.97 14.98
N ASP A 49 6.81 -12.12 15.28
CA ASP A 49 7.25 -12.99 16.37
C ASP A 49 7.39 -12.22 17.71
N SER A 50 6.43 -11.34 18.01
CA SER A 50 6.38 -10.44 19.18
C SER A 50 7.48 -9.38 19.28
N LEU A 51 8.25 -9.17 18.22
CA LEU A 51 9.28 -8.13 18.13
C LEU A 51 8.88 -7.04 17.13
N VAL A 52 9.26 -5.80 17.43
CA VAL A 52 9.09 -4.67 16.50
C VAL A 52 10.27 -4.65 15.54
N HIS A 53 9.99 -4.72 14.25
CA HIS A 53 10.96 -4.57 13.17
C HIS A 53 10.69 -3.29 12.39
N THR A 54 11.78 -2.65 11.96
CA THR A 54 11.73 -1.50 11.05
C THR A 54 12.01 -1.96 9.62
N ILE A 55 11.13 -1.57 8.69
CA ILE A 55 11.24 -1.93 7.28
C ILE A 55 11.18 -0.69 6.41
N GLU A 56 12.11 -0.60 5.48
CA GLU A 56 12.12 0.40 4.41
C GLU A 56 11.22 -0.06 3.26
N SER A 57 10.28 0.78 2.84
CA SER A 57 9.35 0.44 1.77
C SER A 57 8.72 1.69 1.15
N PHE A 58 8.05 1.54 0.01
CA PHE A 58 7.40 2.64 -0.71
C PHE A 58 5.87 2.59 -0.64
N LEU A 59 5.21 3.75 -0.61
CA LEU A 59 3.77 3.87 -0.73
C LEU A 59 3.38 4.57 -2.03
N GLY A 60 2.58 3.87 -2.83
CA GLY A 60 1.90 4.46 -3.99
C GLY A 60 0.67 5.26 -3.56
N ARG A 61 0.66 6.55 -3.89
CA ARG A 61 -0.57 7.37 -3.87
C ARG A 61 -1.15 7.40 -5.26
N TRP A 62 -2.43 7.09 -5.35
CA TRP A 62 -3.15 6.93 -6.60
C TRP A 62 -4.20 8.02 -6.75
N LYS A 63 -4.32 8.57 -7.97
CA LYS A 63 -5.40 9.50 -8.33
C LYS A 63 -6.46 8.76 -9.12
N CYS A 64 -7.71 8.84 -8.69
CA CYS A 64 -8.84 8.26 -9.40
C CYS A 64 -9.20 9.10 -10.63
N SER A 65 -9.33 8.48 -11.81
CA SER A 65 -9.74 9.19 -13.03
C SER A 65 -11.18 9.71 -12.97
N LEU A 66 -12.04 9.06 -12.18
CA LEU A 66 -13.46 9.41 -12.03
C LEU A 66 -13.66 10.56 -11.03
N CYS A 67 -13.43 10.31 -9.73
CA CYS A 67 -13.68 11.32 -8.69
C CYS A 67 -12.55 12.33 -8.48
N LYS A 68 -11.42 12.18 -9.19
CA LYS A 68 -10.22 13.03 -9.13
C LYS A 68 -9.50 13.10 -7.77
N LYS A 69 -10.04 12.46 -6.72
CA LYS A 69 -9.44 12.37 -5.39
C LYS A 69 -8.23 11.44 -5.39
N THR A 70 -7.29 11.71 -4.49
CA THR A 70 -6.11 10.87 -4.24
C THR A 70 -6.31 9.99 -3.01
N PHE A 71 -5.67 8.82 -3.00
CA PHE A 71 -5.65 7.91 -1.86
C PHE A 71 -4.35 7.11 -1.83
N THR A 72 -3.98 6.61 -0.65
CA THR A 72 -2.81 5.76 -0.47
C THR A 72 -3.26 4.31 -0.43
N SER A 73 -2.61 3.43 -1.19
CA SER A 73 -2.80 1.98 -1.07
C SER A 73 -1.78 1.46 -0.07
N TYR A 74 -2.22 1.16 1.16
CA TYR A 74 -1.35 0.60 2.17
C TYR A 74 -1.20 -0.91 1.95
N PRO A 75 0.01 -1.47 2.09
CA PRO A 75 0.18 -2.91 2.14
C PRO A 75 -0.48 -3.48 3.40
N GLU A 76 -0.90 -4.74 3.35
CA GLU A 76 -1.52 -5.45 4.48
C GLU A 76 -0.67 -5.39 5.76
N TYR A 77 0.64 -5.36 5.60
CA TYR A 77 1.58 -5.35 6.69
C TYR A 77 1.78 -3.97 7.36
N ALA A 78 1.20 -2.91 6.80
CA ALA A 78 1.24 -1.56 7.37
C ALA A 78 0.04 -1.24 8.30
N LEU A 79 -0.80 -2.23 8.60
CA LEU A 79 -1.96 -2.03 9.47
C LEU A 79 -1.52 -1.89 10.93
N LEU A 80 -1.75 -0.69 11.47
CA LEU A 80 -1.86 -0.45 12.91
C LEU A 80 -3.04 -1.26 13.43
N THR A 81 -2.79 -2.23 14.30
CA THR A 81 -3.83 -2.82 15.14
C THR A 81 -4.28 -1.75 16.14
N SER A 82 -5.21 -0.89 15.74
CA SER A 82 -6.13 -0.27 16.68
C SER A 82 -7.34 -1.20 16.79
N GLY A 83 -7.48 -1.83 17.95
CA GLY A 83 -8.53 -2.79 18.25
C GLY A 83 -9.94 -2.21 18.10
N THR A 84 -10.83 -3.09 17.67
CA THR A 84 -12.26 -3.11 17.98
C THR A 84 -12.63 -4.56 18.20
#